data_AF-A0A816BLQ0-F1
#
_entry.id   AF-A0A816BLQ0-F1
#
_cell.length_a   1.000
_cell.length_b   1.000
_cell.length_c   1.000
_cell.angle_alpha   90.00
_cell.angle_beta   90.00
_cell.angle_gamma   90.00
#
_symmetry.space_group_name_H-M   'P 1'
#
loop_
_entity.id
_entity.type
_entity.pdbx_description
1 polymer ?
#
loop_
_entity_poly.entity_id
_entity_poly.type
_entity_poly.pdbx_seq_one_letter_code
_entity_poly.pdbx_strand_id
1 'polypeptide(L)'
;MAGLGHAQTVVMHLLDDLEGCYRTVAADNFFTSILLAKRLLEHDTYLIGTLRIYGLQNKEGVKLIKWKDKKDVLMISTRPLHSATLVDTGNSNSKNERIMKPQVVLDYNEGRIGTDLSDQLSSYYTCLRRSIKWYRKVAFELVFGTALVNSYLIYKENYAASKVTILQFRESLVRSLLLGMPFEKMKPGPRQKSIDQTKRKLADHKLKEKEGAGRDV
;
A
#
# COMPACT_ATOMS: atom_id res chain seq x y z
N MET A 1 8.10 -12.68 -24.50
CA MET A 1 7.09 -12.43 -23.45
C MET A 1 5.68 -12.39 -24.07
N ALA A 2 5.16 -13.52 -24.54
CA ALA A 2 3.81 -13.61 -25.13
C ALA A 2 2.98 -14.55 -24.25
N GLY A 3 1.94 -14.01 -23.60
CA GLY A 3 1.01 -14.79 -22.77
C GLY A 3 0.66 -14.19 -21.40
N LEU A 4 1.32 -13.11 -20.96
CA LEU A 4 0.92 -12.41 -19.74
C LEU A 4 -0.29 -11.51 -19.99
N GLY A 5 -1.29 -11.58 -19.10
CA GLY A 5 -2.40 -10.64 -19.10
C GLY A 5 -1.93 -9.20 -18.86
N HIS A 6 -2.60 -8.23 -19.47
CA HIS A 6 -2.20 -6.81 -19.44
C HIS A 6 -1.92 -6.28 -18.03
N ALA A 7 -2.79 -6.60 -17.06
CA ALA A 7 -2.62 -6.17 -15.67
C ALA A 7 -1.36 -6.75 -15.02
N GLN A 8 -1.00 -8.00 -15.34
CA GLN A 8 0.22 -8.63 -14.82
C GLN A 8 1.46 -7.92 -15.36
N THR A 9 1.49 -7.62 -16.66
CA THR A 9 2.61 -6.90 -17.29
C THR A 9 2.82 -5.51 -16.69
N VAL A 10 1.72 -4.78 -16.42
CA VAL A 10 1.80 -3.47 -15.77
C VAL A 10 2.40 -3.58 -14.37
N VAL A 11 1.94 -4.54 -13.56
CA VAL A 11 2.47 -4.71 -12.20
C VAL A 11 3.95 -5.09 -12.21
N MET A 12 4.36 -6.03 -13.08
CA MET A 12 5.79 -6.39 -13.19
C MET A 12 6.63 -5.17 -13.58
N HIS A 13 6.24 -4.40 -14.59
CA HIS A 13 6.99 -3.21 -14.99
C HIS A 13 7.08 -2.12 -13.92
N LEU A 14 6.03 -1.95 -13.10
CA LEU A 14 6.08 -1.01 -11.97
C LEU A 14 6.98 -1.51 -10.84
N LEU A 15 7.30 -2.81 -10.80
CA LEU A 15 8.09 -3.45 -9.76
C LEU A 15 9.51 -3.80 -10.19
N ASP A 16 9.88 -3.64 -11.48
CA ASP A 16 11.18 -4.06 -12.03
C ASP A 16 12.37 -3.60 -11.15
N ASP A 17 12.33 -2.39 -10.57
CA ASP A 17 13.39 -1.84 -9.71
C ASP A 17 13.24 -2.18 -8.20
N LEU A 18 12.19 -2.90 -7.82
CA LEU A 18 11.77 -3.15 -6.44
C LEU A 18 11.67 -4.64 -6.08
N GLU A 19 11.98 -5.54 -7.02
CA GLU A 19 12.01 -6.99 -6.81
C GLU A 19 13.15 -7.45 -5.88
N GLY A 20 13.07 -8.68 -5.36
CA GLY A 20 14.15 -9.28 -4.55
C GLY A 20 14.29 -8.72 -3.12
N CYS A 21 13.40 -7.81 -2.72
CA CYS A 21 13.51 -7.09 -1.45
C CYS A 21 12.56 -7.60 -0.35
N TYR A 22 11.87 -8.73 -0.54
CA TYR A 22 10.83 -9.26 0.38
C TYR A 22 9.74 -8.23 0.72
N ARG A 23 9.53 -7.26 -0.18
CA ARG A 23 8.52 -6.21 -0.04
C ARG A 23 7.15 -6.78 -0.30
N THR A 24 6.13 -6.00 0.07
CA THR A 24 4.75 -6.42 -0.09
C THR A 24 3.98 -5.39 -0.88
N VAL A 25 3.35 -5.86 -1.95
CA VAL A 25 2.56 -5.07 -2.87
C VAL A 25 1.10 -5.25 -2.51
N ALA A 26 0.43 -4.14 -2.17
CA ALA A 26 -1.01 -4.11 -2.03
C ALA A 26 -1.63 -3.68 -3.37
N ALA A 27 -2.46 -4.52 -3.96
CA ALA A 27 -3.07 -4.29 -5.27
C ALA A 27 -4.59 -4.45 -5.23
N ASP A 28 -5.31 -3.61 -5.96
CA ASP A 28 -6.76 -3.75 -6.11
C ASP A 28 -7.09 -4.94 -7.03
N ASN A 29 -8.33 -5.40 -6.97
CA ASN A 29 -8.80 -6.61 -7.65
C ASN A 29 -8.54 -6.63 -9.16
N PHE A 30 -8.52 -5.47 -9.83
CA PHE A 30 -8.20 -5.41 -11.26
C PHE A 30 -6.77 -5.91 -11.57
N PHE A 31 -5.84 -5.71 -10.63
CA PHE A 31 -4.42 -6.03 -10.79
C PHE A 31 -4.02 -7.36 -10.14
N THR A 32 -4.92 -8.00 -9.39
CA THR A 32 -4.64 -9.26 -8.71
C THR A 32 -4.98 -10.47 -9.56
N SER A 33 -4.06 -11.44 -9.61
CA SER A 33 -4.35 -12.78 -10.15
C SER A 33 -3.50 -13.83 -9.46
N ILE A 34 -3.93 -15.10 -9.51
CA ILE A 34 -3.16 -16.21 -8.93
C ILE A 34 -1.80 -16.36 -9.65
N LEU A 35 -1.77 -16.19 -10.97
CA LEU A 35 -0.53 -16.26 -11.76
C LEU A 35 0.46 -15.15 -11.38
N LEU A 36 -0.02 -13.92 -11.18
CA LEU A 36 0.81 -12.82 -10.69
C LEU A 36 1.35 -13.12 -9.29
N ALA A 37 0.50 -13.62 -8.39
CA ALA A 37 0.89 -13.94 -7.02
C ALA A 37 2.03 -14.96 -6.96
N LYS A 38 1.96 -16.03 -7.77
CA LYS A 38 3.02 -17.03 -7.91
C LYS A 38 4.32 -16.42 -8.42
N ARG A 39 4.24 -15.65 -9.50
CA ARG A 39 5.41 -15.04 -10.12
C ARG A 39 6.12 -14.05 -9.19
N LEU A 40 5.37 -13.24 -8.45
CA LEU A 40 5.96 -12.34 -7.46
C LEU A 40 6.63 -13.12 -6.33
N LEU A 41 6.04 -14.25 -5.92
CA LEU A 41 6.63 -15.12 -4.89
C LEU A 41 7.95 -15.76 -5.36
N GLU A 42 8.06 -16.13 -6.64
CA GLU A 42 9.32 -16.60 -7.26
C GLU A 42 10.40 -15.51 -7.28
N HIS A 43 9.99 -14.23 -7.31
CA HIS A 43 10.87 -13.04 -7.30
C HIS A 43 10.99 -12.41 -5.90
N ASP A 44 10.84 -13.21 -4.83
CA ASP A 44 10.96 -12.80 -3.43
C ASP A 44 10.13 -11.53 -3.09
N THR A 45 8.93 -11.44 -3.65
CA THR A 45 8.01 -10.32 -3.46
C THR A 45 6.63 -10.83 -3.08
N TYR A 46 6.03 -10.26 -2.03
CA TYR A 46 4.71 -10.67 -1.57
C TYR A 46 3.60 -9.83 -2.21
N LEU A 47 2.48 -10.47 -2.52
CA LEU A 47 1.27 -9.81 -3.01
C LEU A 47 0.17 -9.91 -1.95
N ILE A 48 -0.59 -8.83 -1.78
CA ILE A 48 -1.86 -8.79 -1.06
C ILE A 48 -2.85 -8.03 -1.94
N GLY A 49 -4.09 -8.52 -2.04
CA GLY A 49 -5.13 -7.77 -2.72
C GLY A 49 -6.50 -8.38 -2.59
N THR A 50 -7.51 -7.67 -3.09
CA THR A 50 -8.89 -8.16 -3.16
C THR A 50 -9.08 -9.05 -4.40
N LEU A 51 -10.03 -9.98 -4.40
CA LEU A 51 -10.34 -10.82 -5.57
C LEU A 51 -11.84 -10.87 -5.86
N ARG A 52 -12.19 -10.96 -7.15
CA ARG A 52 -13.58 -11.16 -7.64
C ARG A 52 -13.96 -12.62 -7.86
N ILE A 53 -12.99 -13.53 -8.00
CA ILE A 53 -13.25 -14.93 -8.39
C ILE A 53 -13.25 -15.84 -7.15
N TYR A 54 -14.29 -16.66 -6.98
CA TYR A 54 -14.41 -17.62 -5.89
C TYR A 54 -13.58 -18.89 -6.13
N GLY A 55 -12.70 -19.23 -5.16
CA GLY A 55 -12.29 -20.62 -4.90
C GLY A 55 -10.92 -21.07 -5.40
N LEU A 56 -10.31 -21.96 -4.58
CA LEU A 56 -9.07 -22.75 -4.72
C LEU A 56 -7.78 -22.15 -4.14
N GLN A 57 -7.43 -22.64 -2.94
CA GLN A 57 -6.07 -22.56 -2.36
C GLN A 57 -5.14 -23.48 -3.14
N ASN A 58 -3.98 -22.98 -3.57
CA ASN A 58 -2.99 -23.79 -4.28
C ASN A 58 -1.86 -24.24 -3.32
N LYS A 59 -1.20 -25.37 -3.62
CA LYS A 59 -0.09 -25.94 -2.82
C LYS A 59 1.18 -25.07 -2.79
N GLU A 60 1.22 -24.01 -3.59
CA GLU A 60 2.37 -23.14 -3.84
C GLU A 60 2.45 -21.91 -2.93
N GLY A 61 1.83 -21.94 -1.74
CA GLY A 61 1.93 -20.84 -0.76
C GLY A 61 1.03 -19.62 -1.02
N VAL A 62 0.22 -19.64 -2.08
CA VAL A 62 -0.83 -18.63 -2.33
C VAL A 62 -2.07 -18.94 -1.47
N LYS A 63 -2.46 -18.00 -0.62
CA LYS A 63 -3.61 -18.12 0.29
C LYS A 63 -4.78 -17.30 -0.22
N LEU A 64 -5.96 -17.91 -0.20
CA LEU A 64 -7.24 -17.23 -0.41
C LEU A 64 -7.98 -17.14 0.91
N ILE A 65 -8.36 -15.94 1.31
CA ILE A 65 -9.06 -15.70 2.58
C ILE A 65 -10.39 -15.03 2.25
N LYS A 66 -11.50 -15.71 2.59
CA LYS A 66 -12.84 -15.14 2.52
C LYS A 66 -13.25 -14.64 3.90
N TRP A 67 -13.59 -13.36 3.99
CA TRP A 67 -14.08 -12.70 5.20
C TRP A 67 -15.40 -12.00 4.91
N LYS A 68 -16.33 -12.04 5.85
CA LYS A 68 -17.64 -11.40 5.69
C LYS A 68 -17.77 -10.25 6.68
N ASP A 69 -17.89 -9.05 6.14
CA ASP A 69 -18.31 -7.85 6.87
C ASP A 69 -19.81 -7.63 6.59
N LYS A 70 -20.18 -6.46 6.06
CA LYS A 70 -21.50 -6.23 5.44
C LYS A 70 -21.71 -7.04 4.16
N LYS A 71 -20.63 -7.29 3.42
CA LYS A 71 -20.59 -8.09 2.19
C LYS A 71 -19.40 -9.04 2.26
N ASP A 72 -19.41 -10.07 1.41
CA ASP A 72 -18.29 -10.97 1.25
C ASP A 72 -17.08 -10.21 0.67
N VAL A 73 -15.95 -10.33 1.36
CA VAL A 73 -14.64 -9.81 0.96
C VAL A 73 -13.73 -11.02 0.73
N LEU A 74 -13.17 -11.11 -0.47
CA LEU A 74 -12.20 -12.15 -0.80
C LEU A 74 -10.83 -11.51 -0.97
N MET A 75 -9.83 -12.08 -0.31
CA MET A 75 -8.45 -11.62 -0.30
C MET A 75 -7.53 -12.69 -0.87
N ILE A 76 -6.53 -12.27 -1.65
CA ILE A 76 -5.37 -13.09 -2.02
C ILE A 76 -4.17 -12.62 -1.22
N SER A 77 -3.35 -13.56 -0.75
CA SER A 77 -2.05 -13.22 -0.20
C SER A 77 -1.01 -14.31 -0.33
N THR A 78 0.24 -13.91 -0.54
CA THR A 78 1.41 -14.81 -0.50
C THR A 78 2.26 -14.65 0.75
N ARG A 79 1.85 -13.81 1.72
CA ARG A 79 2.59 -13.64 2.98
C ARG A 79 2.49 -14.89 3.88
N PRO A 80 3.61 -15.42 4.39
CA PRO A 80 3.60 -16.59 5.28
C PRO A 80 2.81 -16.41 6.58
N LEU A 81 2.83 -15.20 7.15
CA LEU A 81 2.15 -14.88 8.42
C LEU A 81 0.63 -14.71 8.29
N HIS A 82 0.11 -14.56 7.07
CA HIS A 82 -1.32 -14.34 6.88
C HIS A 82 -2.11 -15.62 7.12
N SER A 83 -3.13 -15.52 7.96
CA SER A 83 -4.06 -16.60 8.28
C SER A 83 -5.49 -16.06 8.33
N ALA A 84 -6.47 -16.96 8.34
CA ALA A 84 -7.88 -16.63 8.51
C ALA A 84 -8.25 -16.23 9.95
N THR A 85 -7.27 -16.25 10.87
CA THR A 85 -7.44 -15.81 12.26
C THR A 85 -7.81 -14.34 12.32
N LEU A 86 -8.87 -14.05 13.07
CA LEU A 86 -9.32 -12.69 13.30
C LEU A 86 -8.47 -12.03 14.39
N VAL A 87 -8.03 -10.80 14.12
CA VAL A 87 -7.28 -9.95 15.02
C VAL A 87 -8.19 -8.82 15.48
N ASP A 88 -8.12 -8.50 16.77
CA ASP A 88 -8.82 -7.36 17.34
C ASP A 88 -8.18 -6.07 16.84
N THR A 89 -8.99 -5.21 16.23
CA THR A 89 -8.51 -3.95 15.68
C THR A 89 -8.37 -2.84 16.73
N GLY A 90 -8.80 -3.08 17.96
CA GLY A 90 -8.84 -2.07 19.03
C GLY A 90 -9.94 -1.01 18.83
N ASN A 91 -10.68 -1.09 17.73
CA ASN A 91 -11.80 -0.22 17.43
C ASN A 91 -13.12 -0.91 17.77
N SER A 92 -14.05 -0.14 18.33
CA SER A 92 -15.41 -0.61 18.60
C SER A 92 -16.39 -0.01 17.59
N ASN A 93 -17.39 -0.80 17.21
CA ASN A 93 -18.49 -0.33 16.38
C ASN A 93 -19.41 0.61 17.19
N SER A 94 -20.37 1.26 16.54
CA SER A 94 -21.41 2.09 17.18
C SER A 94 -22.23 1.35 18.25
N LYS A 95 -22.20 0.01 18.25
CA LYS A 95 -22.82 -0.86 19.28
C LYS A 95 -21.86 -1.24 20.42
N ASN A 96 -20.68 -0.63 20.49
CA ASN A 96 -19.58 -0.95 21.42
C ASN A 96 -18.98 -2.37 21.29
N GLU A 97 -19.30 -3.10 20.22
CA GLU A 97 -18.70 -4.39 19.90
C GLU A 97 -17.31 -4.20 19.28
N ARG A 98 -16.33 -5.00 19.72
CA ARG A 98 -14.98 -4.95 19.16
C ARG A 98 -14.98 -5.42 17.71
N ILE A 99 -14.34 -4.65 16.84
CA ILE A 99 -14.24 -4.95 15.42
C ILE A 99 -13.08 -5.93 15.21
N MET A 100 -13.42 -7.13 14.76
CA MET A 100 -12.47 -8.21 14.48
C MET A 100 -12.24 -8.31 12.97
N LYS A 101 -10.99 -8.23 12.51
CA LYS A 101 -10.63 -8.34 11.08
C LYS A 101 -9.47 -9.30 10.88
N PRO A 102 -9.41 -10.03 9.76
CA PRO A 102 -8.23 -10.83 9.43
C PRO A 102 -7.00 -9.93 9.26
N GLN A 103 -5.82 -10.41 9.65
CA GLN A 103 -4.57 -9.65 9.51
C GLN A 103 -4.33 -9.18 8.06
N VAL A 104 -4.66 -10.03 7.07
CA VAL A 104 -4.53 -9.68 5.64
C VAL A 104 -5.33 -8.44 5.24
N VAL A 105 -6.48 -8.19 5.89
CA VAL A 105 -7.33 -7.02 5.61
C VAL A 105 -6.70 -5.76 6.21
N LEU A 106 -6.06 -5.88 7.37
CA LEU A 106 -5.35 -4.77 8.01
C LEU A 106 -4.15 -4.34 7.17
N ASP A 107 -3.28 -5.30 6.81
CA ASP A 107 -2.11 -5.08 5.98
C ASP A 107 -2.49 -4.52 4.59
N TYR A 108 -3.59 -5.01 4.01
CA TYR A 108 -4.12 -4.46 2.76
C TYR A 108 -4.55 -3.00 2.90
N ASN A 109 -5.31 -2.69 3.95
CA ASN A 109 -5.78 -1.31 4.18
C ASN A 109 -4.60 -0.37 4.42
N GLU A 110 -3.60 -0.79 5.20
CA GLU A 110 -2.38 -0.01 5.43
C GLU A 110 -1.63 0.30 4.12
N GLY A 111 -1.42 -0.73 3.27
CA GLY A 111 -0.75 -0.55 1.98
C GLY A 111 -1.57 0.29 0.98
N ARG A 112 -2.89 0.15 1.00
CA ARG A 112 -3.80 0.89 0.10
C ARG A 112 -3.89 2.39 0.44
N ILE A 113 -3.78 2.76 1.72
CA ILE A 113 -3.96 4.16 2.15
C ILE A 113 -2.99 5.11 1.42
N GLY A 114 -1.80 4.66 1.04
CA GLY A 114 -0.81 5.49 0.36
C GLY A 114 -1.28 6.07 -0.98
N THR A 115 -1.90 5.24 -1.84
CA THR A 115 -2.38 5.69 -3.15
C THR A 115 -3.57 6.62 -3.01
N ASP A 116 -4.53 6.25 -2.15
CA ASP A 116 -5.75 7.02 -1.91
C ASP A 116 -5.41 8.40 -1.31
N LEU A 117 -4.41 8.47 -0.41
CA LEU A 117 -3.94 9.73 0.18
C LEU A 117 -3.26 10.63 -0.85
N SER A 118 -2.43 10.07 -1.73
CA SER A 118 -1.77 10.82 -2.80
C SER A 118 -2.81 11.46 -3.74
N ASP A 119 -3.79 10.68 -4.18
CA ASP A 119 -4.88 11.16 -5.04
C ASP A 119 -5.73 12.22 -4.33
N GLN A 120 -6.03 12.00 -3.05
CA GLN A 120 -6.76 12.98 -2.24
C GLN A 120 -5.98 14.30 -2.13
N LEU A 121 -4.67 14.27 -1.82
CA LEU A 121 -3.83 15.46 -1.73
C LEU A 121 -3.68 16.20 -3.06
N SER A 122 -3.66 15.47 -4.19
CA SER A 122 -3.67 16.10 -5.52
C SER A 122 -5.00 16.81 -5.81
N SER A 123 -6.12 16.18 -5.44
CA SER A 123 -7.47 16.66 -5.75
C SER A 123 -7.85 17.97 -5.05
N TYR A 124 -7.47 18.16 -3.78
CA TYR A 124 -7.90 19.30 -2.97
C TYR A 124 -7.51 20.66 -3.55
N TYR A 125 -6.43 20.72 -4.32
CA TYR A 125 -5.89 21.96 -4.87
C TYR A 125 -5.45 21.76 -6.33
N THR A 126 -6.29 21.13 -7.14
CA THR A 126 -5.93 20.86 -8.53
C THR A 126 -5.72 22.15 -9.33
N CYS A 127 -4.61 22.22 -10.06
CA CYS A 127 -4.32 23.29 -11.02
C CYS A 127 -4.96 23.03 -12.39
N LEU A 128 -5.68 21.91 -12.54
CA LEU A 128 -6.35 21.56 -13.79
C LEU A 128 -7.39 22.62 -14.17
N ARG A 129 -7.41 22.96 -15.46
CA ARG A 129 -8.39 23.88 -16.07
C ARG A 129 -8.98 23.23 -17.30
N ARG A 130 -10.19 23.67 -17.69
CA ARG A 130 -10.83 23.19 -18.92
C ARG A 130 -9.94 23.56 -20.11
N SER A 131 -9.48 22.56 -20.84
CA SER A 131 -8.66 22.72 -22.02
C SER A 131 -9.05 21.69 -23.08
N ILE A 132 -9.01 22.09 -24.34
CA ILE A 132 -9.25 21.23 -25.51
C ILE A 132 -8.07 20.26 -25.70
N LYS A 133 -6.85 20.69 -25.37
CA LYS A 133 -5.63 19.91 -25.58
C LYS A 133 -5.37 19.02 -24.36
N TRP A 134 -5.58 17.71 -24.50
CA TRP A 134 -5.49 16.73 -23.41
C TRP A 134 -4.11 16.67 -22.74
N TYR A 135 -3.02 16.77 -23.52
CA TYR A 135 -1.66 16.66 -23.01
C TYR A 135 -1.31 17.75 -21.98
N ARG A 136 -1.96 18.92 -22.07
CA ARG A 136 -1.78 19.99 -21.07
C ARG A 136 -2.26 19.49 -19.70
N LYS A 137 -3.41 18.81 -19.64
CA LYS A 137 -3.92 18.26 -18.37
C LYS A 137 -2.92 17.30 -17.74
N VAL A 138 -2.34 16.40 -18.54
CA VAL A 138 -1.34 15.44 -18.07
C VAL A 138 -0.09 16.16 -17.53
N ALA A 139 0.43 17.16 -18.26
CA ALA A 139 1.58 17.93 -17.81
C ALA A 139 1.31 18.67 -16.48
N PHE A 140 0.13 19.29 -16.35
CA PHE A 140 -0.26 19.99 -15.12
C PHE A 140 -0.44 19.03 -13.94
N GLU A 141 -1.04 17.87 -14.15
CA GLU A 141 -1.22 16.87 -13.09
C GLU A 141 0.12 16.27 -12.64
N LEU A 142 1.03 16.00 -13.58
CA LEU A 142 2.35 15.48 -13.27
C LEU A 142 3.18 16.47 -12.42
N VAL A 143 3.18 17.75 -12.80
CA VAL A 143 4.00 18.78 -12.14
C VAL A 143 3.35 19.28 -10.84
N PHE A 144 2.08 19.70 -10.90
CA PHE A 144 1.43 20.38 -9.77
C PHE A 144 0.61 19.44 -8.88
N GLY A 145 0.30 18.24 -9.36
CA GLY A 145 -0.26 17.15 -8.57
C GLY A 145 0.85 16.29 -7.99
N THR A 146 1.37 15.36 -8.79
CA THR A 146 2.29 14.30 -8.34
C THR A 146 3.62 14.85 -7.80
N ALA A 147 4.36 15.64 -8.59
CA ALA A 147 5.68 16.11 -8.17
C ALA A 147 5.60 17.05 -6.95
N LEU A 148 4.58 17.91 -6.90
CA LEU A 148 4.34 18.78 -5.76
C LEU A 148 4.04 17.98 -4.48
N VAL A 149 3.12 17.00 -4.54
CA VAL A 149 2.80 16.14 -3.39
C VAL A 149 4.04 15.37 -2.94
N ASN A 150 4.82 14.81 -3.87
CA ASN A 150 6.08 14.11 -3.53
C ASN A 150 7.09 15.04 -2.85
N SER A 151 7.27 16.27 -3.36
CA SER A 151 8.17 17.24 -2.73
C SER A 151 7.70 17.65 -1.33
N TYR A 152 6.39 17.78 -1.12
CA TYR A 152 5.80 18.06 0.18
C TYR A 152 6.01 16.89 1.17
N LEU A 153 5.88 15.65 0.72
CA LEU A 153 6.17 14.48 1.55
C LEU A 153 7.64 14.45 1.97
N ILE A 154 8.57 14.66 1.03
CA ILE A 154 10.01 14.77 1.33
C ILE A 154 10.29 15.93 2.29
N TYR A 155 9.61 17.06 2.12
CA TYR A 155 9.72 18.19 3.03
C TYR A 155 9.26 17.81 4.45
N LYS A 156 8.12 17.13 4.58
CA LYS A 156 7.58 16.69 5.87
C LYS A 156 8.51 15.72 6.59
N GLU A 157 9.12 14.79 5.86
CA GLU A 157 10.11 13.84 6.41
C GLU A 157 11.37 14.55 6.92
N ASN A 158 11.89 15.53 6.16
CA ASN A 158 13.10 16.28 6.56
C ASN A 158 12.84 17.34 7.64
N TYR A 159 11.61 17.85 7.72
CA TYR A 159 11.21 18.94 8.62
C TYR A 159 10.01 18.54 9.49
N ALA A 160 10.06 17.34 10.07
CA ALA A 160 8.97 16.76 10.89
C ALA A 160 8.56 17.60 12.11
N ALA A 161 9.43 18.49 12.58
CA ALA A 161 9.12 19.44 13.65
C ALA A 161 8.17 20.56 13.20
N SER A 162 8.06 20.80 11.88
CA SER A 162 7.21 21.85 11.32
C SER A 162 5.84 21.28 10.94
N LYS A 163 4.77 21.82 11.56
CA LYS A 163 3.38 21.48 11.22
C LYS A 163 2.91 22.25 9.98
N VAL A 164 3.69 22.22 8.91
CA VAL A 164 3.34 22.93 7.67
C VAL A 164 2.26 22.14 6.95
N THR A 165 1.13 22.80 6.67
CA THR A 165 0.06 22.24 5.85
C THR A 165 0.42 22.28 4.36
N ILE A 166 -0.19 21.40 3.56
CA ILE A 166 0.04 21.40 2.10
C ILE A 166 -0.30 22.74 1.44
N LEU A 167 -1.30 23.47 1.96
CA LEU A 167 -1.66 24.82 1.49
C LEU A 167 -0.50 25.80 1.73
N GLN A 168 0.03 25.86 2.94
CA GLN A 168 1.14 26.75 3.30
C GLN A 168 2.41 26.42 2.50
N PHE A 169 2.65 25.13 2.27
CA PHE A 169 3.76 24.69 1.42
C PHE A 169 3.59 25.18 -0.03
N ARG A 170 2.38 25.07 -0.59
CA ARG A 170 2.05 25.59 -1.93
C ARG A 170 2.19 27.10 -2.01
N GLU A 171 1.69 27.84 -1.02
CA GLU A 171 1.83 29.30 -0.97
C GLU A 171 3.30 29.73 -0.91
N SER A 172 4.11 29.04 -0.11
CA SER A 172 5.56 29.28 -0.03
C SER A 172 6.25 29.01 -1.37
N LEU A 173 5.90 27.91 -2.04
CA LEU A 173 6.40 27.61 -3.39
C LEU A 173 6.02 28.69 -4.41
N VAL A 174 4.76 29.12 -4.43
CA VAL A 174 4.28 30.17 -5.34
C VAL A 174 5.01 31.49 -5.08
N ARG A 175 5.16 31.86 -3.80
CA ARG A 175 5.89 33.06 -3.39
C ARG A 175 7.37 32.99 -3.80
N SER A 176 8.01 31.85 -3.62
CA SER A 176 9.41 31.64 -4.03
C SER A 176 9.57 31.73 -5.56
N LEU A 177 8.72 31.03 -6.31
CA LEU A 177 8.80 30.99 -7.77
C LEU A 177 8.44 32.31 -8.46
N LEU A 178 7.48 33.07 -7.91
CA LEU A 178 7.01 34.32 -8.52
C LEU A 178 7.71 35.57 -8.02
N LEU A 179 8.03 35.63 -6.71
CA LEU A 179 8.53 36.84 -6.06
C LEU A 179 10.01 36.75 -5.69
N GLY A 180 10.67 35.61 -5.97
CA GLY A 180 12.08 35.39 -5.64
C GLY A 180 12.38 35.46 -4.14
N MET A 181 11.35 35.36 -3.28
CA MET A 181 11.53 35.47 -1.85
C MET A 181 12.30 34.24 -1.33
N PRO A 182 13.33 34.44 -0.50
CA PRO A 182 14.10 33.34 0.04
C PRO A 182 13.17 32.45 0.84
N PHE A 183 13.20 31.15 0.56
CA PHE A 183 12.52 30.17 1.38
C PHE A 183 13.09 30.28 2.79
N GLU A 184 12.27 30.61 3.78
CA GLU A 184 12.70 30.64 5.18
C GLU A 184 13.23 29.25 5.52
N LYS A 185 14.56 29.15 5.68
CA LYS A 185 15.22 27.90 6.03
C LYS A 185 14.76 27.49 7.42
N MET A 186 13.75 26.65 7.51
CA MET A 186 13.37 26.01 8.77
C MET A 186 14.52 25.11 9.23
N LYS A 187 14.80 25.11 10.54
CA LYS A 187 15.83 24.24 11.09
C LYS A 187 15.42 22.78 10.82
N PRO A 188 16.30 21.95 10.22
CA PRO A 188 15.99 20.55 9.99
C PRO A 188 15.60 19.90 11.32
N GLY A 189 14.51 19.13 11.30
CA GLY A 189 14.15 18.30 12.43
C GLY A 189 15.21 17.21 12.63
N PRO A 190 15.26 16.56 13.80
CA PRO A 190 16.08 15.37 13.96
C PRO A 190 15.67 14.36 12.88
N ARG A 191 16.58 14.01 11.96
CA ARG A 191 16.33 12.92 11.02
C ARG A 191 16.04 11.67 11.85
N GLN A 192 14.83 11.13 11.74
CA GLN A 192 14.62 9.75 12.15
C GLN A 192 15.52 8.92 11.24
N LYS A 193 16.53 8.26 11.82
CA LYS A 193 17.32 7.26 11.08
C LYS A 193 16.29 6.31 10.47
N SER A 194 16.37 6.07 9.16
CA SER A 194 15.54 5.04 8.53
C SER A 194 15.73 3.79 9.36
N ILE A 195 14.65 3.28 9.95
CA ILE A 195 14.73 2.05 10.71
C ILE A 195 15.21 1.01 9.69
N ASP A 196 16.41 0.46 9.92
CA ASP A 196 16.90 -0.77 9.30
C ASP A 196 15.92 -1.92 9.64
N GLN A 197 14.72 -1.91 9.04
CA GLN A 197 13.71 -2.96 9.25
C GLN A 197 14.03 -4.23 8.47
N THR A 198 15.15 -4.29 7.74
CA THR A 198 15.53 -5.42 6.89
C THR A 198 16.23 -6.56 7.64
N LYS A 199 16.12 -6.65 8.98
CA LYS A 199 16.53 -7.84 9.75
C LYS A 199 15.63 -8.12 10.94
N ARG A 200 14.30 -8.18 10.75
CA ARG A 200 13.52 -9.04 11.65
C ARG A 200 13.87 -10.47 11.29
N LYS A 201 14.81 -11.07 12.06
CA LYS A 201 15.05 -12.52 12.07
C LYS A 201 13.67 -13.19 12.09
N LEU A 202 13.28 -13.84 10.99
CA LEU A 202 12.17 -14.78 11.01
C LEU A 202 12.53 -15.80 12.08
N ALA A 203 11.73 -15.88 13.14
CA ALA A 203 11.86 -16.95 14.10
C ALA A 203 11.54 -18.26 13.38
N ASP A 204 12.45 -19.23 13.44
CA ASP A 204 12.20 -20.59 12.95
C ASP A 204 11.01 -21.17 13.72
N HIS A 205 9.86 -21.23 13.06
CA HIS A 205 8.70 -21.94 13.59
C HIS A 205 8.92 -23.45 13.39
N LYS A 206 9.36 -24.14 14.44
CA LYS A 206 9.26 -25.60 14.52
C LYS A 206 7.77 -25.98 14.58
N LEU A 207 7.32 -26.74 13.58
CA LEU A 207 6.01 -27.39 13.57
C LEU A 207 5.89 -28.25 14.84
N LYS A 208 4.92 -27.94 15.70
CA LYS A 208 4.46 -28.89 16.72
C LYS A 208 3.20 -29.55 16.18
N GLU A 209 3.27 -30.86 15.97
CA GLU A 209 2.10 -31.67 15.70
C GLU A 209 1.17 -31.64 16.91
N LYS A 210 -0.12 -31.46 16.63
CA LYS A 210 -1.17 -31.52 17.65
C LYS A 210 -1.51 -33.00 17.82
N GLU A 211 -1.24 -33.56 19.00
CA GLU A 211 -1.66 -34.92 19.34
C GLU A 211 -3.18 -35.06 19.12
N GLY A 212 -3.56 -36.06 18.32
CA GLY A 212 -4.94 -36.34 17.98
C GLY A 212 -5.70 -36.81 19.20
N ALA A 213 -6.85 -36.19 19.46
CA ALA A 213 -7.81 -36.72 20.42
C ALA A 213 -8.31 -38.08 19.89
N GLY A 214 -7.97 -39.14 20.61
CA GLY A 214 -8.51 -40.48 20.38
C GLY A 214 -10.03 -40.43 20.42
N ARG A 215 -10.67 -41.08 19.45
CA ARG A 215 -12.09 -41.44 19.55
C ARG A 215 -12.17 -42.64 20.47
N ASP A 216 -12.77 -42.45 21.64
CA ASP A 216 -13.27 -43.56 22.43
C ASP A 216 -14.49 -44.16 21.72
N VAL A 217 -14.47 -45.49 21.57
CA VAL A 217 -15.56 -46.33 21.04
C VAL A 217 -16.48 -46.70 22.19
#